data_AF-A0A9P5A4V0-F1
#
_entry.id   AF-A0A9P5A4V0-F1
#
_cell.length_a   1.000
_cell.length_b   1.000
_cell.length_c   1.000
_cell.angle_alpha   90.00
_cell.angle_beta   90.00
_cell.angle_gamma   90.00
#
_symmetry.space_group_name_H-M   'P 1'
#
loop_
_entity.id
_entity.type
_entity.pdbx_description
1 polymer ?
#
loop_
_entity_poly.entity_id
_entity_poly.type
_entity_poly.pdbx_seq_one_letter_code
_entity_poly.pdbx_strand_id
1 'polypeptide(L)'
;MPQANVSWKGASFVKSLEAIPSSYDRYSDDSKILLVFLSFLSISDKIPPELFFRGAVPCKRWSAEGNIEDVDATHSDLSQELSSFLSDESRLHNSLDELRSSSAILDDSEGSYTLNEAMSGISKKLTAEDLSFWRCQVLVAVYRAIPWKYIEYATIGTKLLLPHLKHILQSFQSYSDRLSLNTRADLVLTLIEASRFPDMAWKKFAVGQAKVTSRALEDRYTEVCIAQAQSLVHRIAGDVDRAVNSINLVQVRTSMDRRIHSAIGFLAVQSSLNCIQVEDLSTAEELLKDWKFLDEHPSLLERVVMFRKHAILGRILRFKGAFQESLEHLQKAQQIAAAHQQLIFDEDLCDLACDHADTLRELDEPVSAEQRLRVETTRQRKNQIFNKSRLELALAEALFGQGRFKEAEELCLAVQSRKGLLRFEKLRLQITMAKILHSKSDKERAFSYWSNAMEEIAKFRLTNGHTTRIIILSIRDTLSDVGQKRLREASLEQDLVLYATAKPGGTKYWIGGLGHWARLKGFSEIALLED
;
A
#
# COMPACT_ATOMS: atom_id res chain seq x y z
N MET A 1 -0.62 -28.04 37.53
CA MET A 1 0.84 -28.29 37.37
C MET A 1 1.58 -27.07 37.89
N PRO A 2 2.74 -27.20 38.54
CA PRO A 2 3.43 -26.06 39.13
C PRO A 2 3.93 -25.14 38.02
N GLN A 3 3.51 -23.87 38.08
CA GLN A 3 4.00 -22.80 37.21
C GLN A 3 5.51 -22.67 37.37
N ALA A 4 6.25 -22.69 36.26
CA ALA A 4 7.63 -22.23 36.27
C ALA A 4 7.62 -20.74 36.59
N ASN A 5 7.89 -20.39 37.85
CA ASN A 5 8.10 -19.00 38.27
C ASN A 5 9.34 -18.46 37.54
N VAL A 6 9.13 -17.76 36.44
CA VAL A 6 10.16 -16.92 35.84
C VAL A 6 10.30 -15.72 36.77
N SER A 7 11.37 -15.68 37.58
CA SER A 7 11.66 -14.47 38.34
C SER A 7 12.10 -13.38 37.36
N TRP A 8 11.39 -12.26 37.31
CA TRP A 8 11.85 -11.05 36.65
C TRP A 8 13.10 -10.54 37.38
N LYS A 9 14.29 -10.59 36.76
CA LYS A 9 15.57 -10.30 37.44
C LYS A 9 16.13 -8.94 37.06
N GLY A 10 15.81 -8.42 35.88
CA GLY A 10 16.26 -7.09 35.45
C GLY A 10 15.81 -6.00 36.42
N ALA A 11 16.74 -5.11 36.78
CA ALA A 11 16.51 -4.09 37.80
C ALA A 11 15.31 -3.18 37.50
N SER A 12 15.10 -2.80 36.24
CA SER A 12 13.92 -2.01 35.83
C SER A 12 12.62 -2.79 35.90
N PHE A 13 12.63 -4.12 35.71
CA PHE A 13 11.43 -4.95 35.90
C PHE A 13 11.06 -5.05 37.38
N VAL A 14 12.03 -5.35 38.24
CA VAL A 14 11.82 -5.43 39.69
C VAL A 14 11.28 -4.10 40.25
N LYS A 15 11.93 -2.97 39.91
CA LYS A 15 11.44 -1.63 40.31
C LYS A 15 10.04 -1.33 39.80
N SER A 16 9.69 -1.80 38.60
CA SER A 16 8.35 -1.60 38.03
C SER A 16 7.29 -2.41 38.77
N LEU A 17 7.63 -3.63 39.20
CA LEU A 17 6.76 -4.44 40.06
C LEU A 17 6.53 -3.75 41.42
N GLU A 18 7.55 -3.15 42.01
CA GLU A 18 7.46 -2.39 43.27
C GLU A 18 6.67 -1.08 43.13
N ALA A 19 6.68 -0.45 41.96
CA ALA A 19 5.97 0.81 41.69
C ALA A 19 4.44 0.62 41.50
N ILE A 20 3.98 -0.60 41.29
CA ILE A 20 2.57 -0.93 41.17
C ILE A 20 1.93 -0.92 42.56
N PRO A 21 0.83 -0.18 42.78
CA PRO A 21 0.18 -0.13 44.09
C PRO A 21 -0.22 -1.50 44.63
N SER A 22 -0.15 -1.68 45.95
CA SER A 22 -0.56 -2.91 46.65
C SER A 22 -2.00 -3.33 46.40
N SER A 23 -2.87 -2.41 45.95
CA SER A 23 -4.21 -2.74 45.46
C SER A 23 -4.22 -3.73 44.27
N TYR A 24 -3.06 -3.95 43.65
CA TYR A 24 -2.84 -4.88 42.54
C TYR A 24 -1.99 -6.10 42.94
N ASP A 25 -1.76 -6.34 44.24
CA ASP A 25 -1.00 -7.50 44.75
C ASP A 25 -1.63 -8.84 44.36
N ARG A 26 -2.91 -8.83 44.01
CA ARG A 26 -3.64 -9.99 43.46
C ARG A 26 -3.16 -10.43 42.08
N TYR A 27 -2.42 -9.59 41.36
CA TYR A 27 -1.90 -9.91 40.03
C TYR A 27 -0.63 -10.73 40.09
N SER A 28 -0.51 -11.72 39.19
CA SER A 28 0.78 -12.33 38.89
C SER A 28 1.80 -11.27 38.42
N ASP A 29 3.09 -11.55 38.61
CA ASP A 29 4.15 -10.63 38.16
C ASP A 29 4.10 -10.43 36.64
N ASP A 30 3.75 -11.47 35.88
CA ASP A 30 3.55 -11.38 34.43
C ASP A 30 2.41 -10.41 34.06
N SER A 31 1.27 -10.47 34.76
CA SER A 31 0.16 -9.53 34.58
C SER A 31 0.51 -8.11 34.98
N LYS A 32 1.28 -7.93 36.05
CA LYS A 32 1.81 -6.64 36.49
C LYS A 32 2.73 -6.03 35.43
N ILE A 33 3.66 -6.82 34.89
CA ILE A 33 4.55 -6.40 33.80
C ILE A 33 3.75 -6.06 32.54
N LEU A 34 2.78 -6.90 32.16
CA LEU A 34 1.93 -6.63 31.02
C LEU A 34 1.14 -5.33 31.22
N LEU A 35 0.62 -5.08 32.42
CA LEU A 35 -0.10 -3.84 32.72
C LEU A 35 0.80 -2.60 32.62
N VAL A 36 2.07 -2.68 33.05
CA VAL A 36 3.06 -1.61 32.83
C VAL A 36 3.29 -1.40 31.34
N PHE A 37 3.52 -2.47 30.57
CA PHE A 37 3.68 -2.40 29.10
C PHE A 37 2.49 -1.69 28.45
N LEU A 38 1.26 -2.10 28.78
CA LEU A 38 0.02 -1.54 28.23
C LEU A 38 -0.13 -0.04 28.56
N SER A 39 0.38 0.41 29.70
CA SER A 39 0.30 1.83 30.12
C SER A 39 1.11 2.81 29.25
N PHE A 40 1.96 2.29 28.36
CA PHE A 40 2.70 3.08 27.35
C PHE A 40 2.06 3.06 25.95
N LEU A 41 0.99 2.27 25.76
CA LEU A 41 0.21 2.28 24.53
C LEU A 41 -0.84 3.40 24.58
N SER A 42 -1.32 3.82 23.41
CA SER A 42 -2.47 4.73 23.33
C SER A 42 -3.70 4.15 24.05
N ILE A 43 -4.24 4.87 25.03
CA ILE A 43 -5.30 4.41 25.95
C ILE A 43 -6.65 4.25 25.22
N SER A 44 -6.95 5.14 24.27
CA SER A 44 -8.25 5.19 23.59
C SER A 44 -8.32 4.33 22.32
N ASP A 45 -7.22 3.69 21.93
CA ASP A 45 -7.13 2.89 20.72
C ASP A 45 -7.17 1.40 21.02
N LYS A 46 -7.73 0.62 20.08
CA LYS A 46 -7.83 -0.83 20.18
C LYS A 46 -6.45 -1.48 20.04
N ILE A 47 -6.11 -2.36 20.97
CA ILE A 47 -4.86 -3.12 21.04
C ILE A 47 -5.10 -4.53 20.49
N PRO A 48 -4.49 -4.89 19.34
CA PRO A 48 -4.61 -6.24 18.81
C PRO A 48 -3.70 -7.22 19.58
N PRO A 49 -4.15 -8.44 19.94
CA PRO A 49 -3.32 -9.44 20.62
C PRO A 49 -2.04 -9.78 19.85
N GLU A 50 -2.08 -9.73 18.51
CA GLU A 50 -0.93 -10.02 17.66
C GLU A 50 0.23 -9.04 17.84
N LEU A 51 -0.02 -7.85 18.41
CA LEU A 51 1.02 -6.86 18.74
C LEU A 51 2.11 -7.49 19.61
N PHE A 52 1.71 -8.23 20.64
CA PHE A 52 2.61 -8.80 21.63
C PHE A 52 3.46 -9.90 21.01
N PHE A 53 2.80 -10.91 20.46
CA PHE A 53 3.46 -12.09 19.92
C PHE A 53 4.37 -11.72 18.74
N ARG A 54 3.86 -10.98 17.74
CA ARG A 54 4.66 -10.61 16.57
C ARG A 54 5.84 -9.70 16.90
N GLY A 55 5.69 -8.82 17.90
CA GLY A 55 6.76 -7.94 18.34
C GLY A 55 7.94 -8.68 18.97
N ALA A 56 7.65 -9.83 19.58
CA ALA A 56 8.60 -10.58 20.41
C ALA A 56 9.25 -11.78 19.71
N VAL A 57 8.59 -12.37 18.70
CA VAL A 57 9.16 -13.48 17.91
C VAL A 57 10.15 -12.99 16.85
N PRO A 58 11.02 -13.89 16.30
CA PRO A 58 11.84 -13.56 15.15
C PRO A 58 10.99 -13.07 13.97
N CYS A 59 11.43 -11.98 13.35
CA CYS A 59 10.74 -11.36 12.22
C CYS A 59 11.63 -11.34 10.98
N LYS A 60 11.02 -11.36 9.81
CA LYS A 60 11.75 -11.42 8.54
C LYS A 60 12.27 -10.04 8.14
N ARG A 61 13.53 -9.97 7.72
CA ARG A 61 14.21 -8.76 7.24
C ARG A 61 15.02 -9.04 5.98
N TRP A 62 15.45 -7.96 5.31
CA TRP A 62 16.32 -8.03 4.15
C TRP A 62 17.79 -7.91 4.57
N SER A 63 18.54 -8.99 4.33
CA SER A 63 19.99 -9.01 4.55
C SER A 63 20.74 -8.16 3.52
N ALA A 64 22.02 -7.86 3.78
CA ALA A 64 22.88 -7.13 2.84
C ALA A 64 22.99 -7.81 1.46
N GLU A 65 22.84 -9.14 1.43
CA GLU A 65 22.84 -9.95 0.19
C GLU A 65 21.49 -9.97 -0.54
N GLY A 66 20.49 -9.24 -0.04
CA GLY A 66 19.15 -9.19 -0.61
C GLY A 66 18.35 -10.49 -0.42
N ASN A 67 18.70 -11.29 0.59
CA ASN A 67 17.97 -12.49 0.99
C ASN A 67 17.11 -12.21 2.22
N ILE A 68 16.21 -13.14 2.53
CA ILE A 68 15.38 -13.10 3.73
C ILE A 68 16.18 -13.67 4.90
N GLU A 69 16.23 -12.94 6.01
CA GLU A 69 16.80 -13.40 7.29
C GLU A 69 15.77 -13.25 8.41
N ASP A 70 15.82 -14.15 9.39
CA ASP A 70 15.02 -14.05 10.61
C ASP A 70 15.83 -13.32 11.69
N VAL A 71 15.30 -12.21 12.19
CA VAL A 71 15.96 -11.35 13.18
C VAL A 71 15.23 -11.47 14.52
N ASP A 72 15.93 -11.98 15.53
CA ASP A 72 15.41 -12.08 16.91
C ASP A 72 15.15 -10.69 17.52
N ALA A 73 14.14 -10.58 18.38
CA ALA A 73 13.83 -9.35 19.09
C ALA A 73 14.96 -8.90 20.03
N THR A 74 15.76 -9.83 20.56
CA THR A 74 16.92 -9.50 21.39
C THR A 74 18.03 -8.79 20.62
N HIS A 75 18.07 -8.93 19.29
CA HIS A 75 18.98 -8.16 18.43
C HIS A 75 18.50 -6.72 18.17
N SER A 76 17.28 -6.38 18.59
CA SER A 76 16.64 -5.07 18.46
C SER A 76 16.47 -4.34 19.81
N ASP A 77 17.33 -4.62 20.79
CA ASP A 77 17.29 -4.07 22.15
C ASP A 77 16.03 -4.45 22.98
N LEU A 78 15.23 -5.44 22.54
CA LEU A 78 14.20 -6.02 23.41
C LEU A 78 14.88 -6.91 24.46
N SER A 79 14.57 -6.68 25.73
CA SER A 79 15.06 -7.51 26.82
C SER A 79 14.63 -8.97 26.64
N GLN A 80 15.53 -9.89 26.96
CA GLN A 80 15.29 -11.32 26.82
C GLN A 80 14.12 -11.79 27.70
N GLU A 81 13.96 -11.22 28.88
CA GLU A 81 12.87 -11.53 29.82
C GLU A 81 11.50 -11.16 29.22
N LEU A 82 11.40 -9.96 28.64
CA LEU A 82 10.17 -9.50 28.00
C LEU A 82 9.90 -10.24 26.68
N SER A 83 10.92 -10.49 25.86
CA SER A 83 10.80 -11.29 24.63
C SER A 83 10.30 -12.70 24.95
N SER A 84 10.87 -13.37 25.96
CA SER A 84 10.44 -14.70 26.40
C SER A 84 9.01 -14.71 26.94
N PHE A 85 8.59 -13.67 27.65
CA PHE A 85 7.21 -13.56 28.13
C PHE A 85 6.20 -13.34 26.99
N LEU A 86 6.44 -12.37 26.12
CA LEU A 86 5.51 -12.00 25.06
C LEU A 86 5.42 -13.05 23.92
N SER A 87 6.45 -13.88 23.75
CA SER A 87 6.46 -14.99 22.78
C SER A 87 5.85 -16.29 23.33
N ASP A 88 5.67 -16.41 24.65
CA ASP A 88 5.00 -17.55 25.27
C ASP A 88 3.48 -17.31 25.26
N GLU A 89 2.80 -17.94 24.29
CA GLU A 89 1.35 -17.78 24.08
C GLU A 89 0.53 -18.15 25.32
N SER A 90 0.94 -19.17 26.08
CA SER A 90 0.21 -19.58 27.28
C SER A 90 0.38 -18.56 28.40
N ARG A 91 1.60 -18.09 28.66
CA ARG A 91 1.86 -17.06 29.68
C ARG A 91 1.15 -15.76 29.33
N LEU A 92 1.27 -15.31 28.08
CA LEU A 92 0.62 -14.09 27.61
C LEU A 92 -0.91 -14.19 27.73
N HIS A 93 -1.51 -15.32 27.31
CA HIS A 93 -2.95 -15.53 27.38
C HIS A 93 -3.45 -15.52 28.83
N ASN A 94 -2.76 -16.23 29.74
CA ASN A 94 -3.11 -16.23 31.16
C ASN A 94 -3.06 -14.82 31.76
N SER A 95 -2.05 -14.02 31.41
CA SER A 95 -1.94 -12.64 31.89
C SER A 95 -3.03 -11.73 31.34
N LEU A 96 -3.38 -11.87 30.06
CA LEU A 96 -4.50 -11.13 29.46
C LEU A 96 -5.83 -11.50 30.13
N ASP A 97 -6.07 -12.78 30.40
CA ASP A 97 -7.29 -13.25 31.07
C ASP A 97 -7.40 -12.75 32.52
N GLU A 98 -6.28 -12.66 33.23
CA GLU A 98 -6.21 -12.11 34.59
C GLU A 98 -6.52 -10.59 34.59
N LEU A 99 -5.96 -9.85 33.63
CA LEU A 99 -6.24 -8.43 33.45
C LEU A 99 -7.70 -8.18 33.00
N ARG A 100 -8.27 -9.08 32.20
CA ARG A 100 -9.67 -9.02 31.78
C ARG A 100 -10.62 -9.28 32.95
N SER A 101 -10.35 -10.34 33.72
CA SER A 101 -11.16 -10.74 34.89
C SER A 101 -11.22 -9.65 35.96
N SER A 102 -10.22 -8.78 35.98
CA SER A 102 -10.11 -7.65 36.89
C SER A 102 -10.53 -6.31 36.30
N SER A 103 -11.06 -6.30 35.06
CA SER A 103 -11.50 -5.11 34.32
C SER A 103 -10.40 -4.07 34.09
N ALA A 104 -9.12 -4.49 34.13
CA ALA A 104 -7.99 -3.65 33.77
C ALA A 104 -7.91 -3.42 32.27
N ILE A 105 -8.31 -4.43 31.50
CA ILE A 105 -8.56 -4.34 30.05
C ILE A 105 -10.02 -4.69 29.76
N LEU A 106 -10.55 -4.13 28.69
CA LEU A 106 -11.90 -4.37 28.21
C LEU A 106 -11.85 -5.04 26.84
N ASP A 107 -12.64 -6.09 26.65
CA ASP A 107 -12.78 -6.75 25.36
C ASP A 107 -13.60 -5.89 24.41
N ASP A 108 -13.18 -5.91 23.14
CA ASP A 108 -13.99 -5.44 22.04
C ASP A 108 -14.56 -6.62 21.25
N SER A 109 -15.67 -6.37 20.57
CA SER A 109 -16.39 -7.26 19.66
C SER A 109 -15.55 -7.91 18.55
N GLU A 110 -14.35 -7.40 18.29
CA GLU A 110 -13.43 -7.85 17.24
C GLU A 110 -12.20 -8.60 17.78
N GLY A 111 -12.17 -8.96 19.07
CA GLY A 111 -11.05 -9.71 19.68
C GLY A 111 -9.83 -8.84 20.03
N SER A 112 -9.95 -7.52 19.96
CA SER A 112 -8.98 -6.55 20.46
C SER A 112 -9.31 -6.07 21.87
N TYR A 113 -8.34 -5.45 22.53
CA TYR A 113 -8.49 -4.92 23.89
C TYR A 113 -8.43 -3.40 23.93
N THR A 114 -9.03 -2.78 24.94
CA THR A 114 -8.74 -1.39 25.32
C THR A 114 -8.30 -1.34 26.78
N LEU A 115 -7.37 -0.45 27.11
CA LEU A 115 -6.92 -0.25 28.48
C LEU A 115 -7.96 0.58 29.24
N ASN A 116 -8.36 0.13 30.42
CA ASN A 116 -9.24 0.92 31.27
C ASN A 116 -8.53 2.23 31.67
N GLU A 117 -9.19 3.38 31.48
CA GLU A 117 -8.61 4.70 31.76
C GLU A 117 -8.13 4.85 33.21
N ALA A 118 -8.75 4.14 34.16
CA ALA A 118 -8.31 4.07 35.55
C ALA A 118 -6.88 3.53 35.73
N MET A 119 -6.38 2.77 34.75
CA MET A 119 -5.03 2.18 34.75
C MET A 119 -3.97 3.05 34.05
N SER A 120 -4.37 4.16 33.41
CA SER A 120 -3.46 5.03 32.64
C SER A 120 -2.38 5.74 33.48
N GLY A 121 -2.56 5.81 34.81
CA GLY A 121 -1.65 6.48 35.74
C GLY A 121 -0.40 5.69 36.12
N ILE A 122 -0.26 4.44 35.67
CA ILE A 122 0.84 3.55 36.10
C ILE A 122 2.20 4.05 35.60
N SER A 123 2.30 4.43 34.33
CA SER A 123 3.54 4.96 33.75
C SER A 123 4.03 6.25 34.44
N LYS A 124 3.13 7.03 35.05
CA LYS A 124 3.47 8.27 35.78
C LYS A 124 4.16 8.02 37.13
N LYS A 125 4.10 6.79 37.65
CA LYS A 125 4.72 6.40 38.93
C LYS A 125 6.15 5.90 38.77
N LEU A 126 6.60 5.68 37.53
CA LEU A 126 7.93 5.20 37.23
C LEU A 126 8.94 6.34 37.33
N THR A 127 10.19 5.99 37.67
CA THR A 127 11.31 6.94 37.62
C THR A 127 11.57 7.38 36.17
N ALA A 128 12.28 8.50 35.97
CA ALA A 128 12.61 8.96 34.62
C ALA A 128 13.46 7.92 33.84
N GLU A 129 14.31 7.18 34.55
CA GLU A 129 15.14 6.12 34.00
C GLU A 129 14.30 4.92 33.52
N ASP A 130 13.39 4.44 34.37
CA ASP A 130 12.52 3.30 34.05
C ASP A 130 11.50 3.66 32.97
N LEU A 131 11.02 4.90 32.98
CA LEU A 131 10.10 5.42 31.97
C LEU A 131 10.75 5.44 30.58
N SER A 132 12.01 5.85 30.47
CA SER A 132 12.77 5.79 29.21
C SER A 132 13.09 4.35 28.80
N PHE A 133 13.36 3.46 29.76
CA PHE A 133 13.55 2.03 29.49
C PHE A 133 12.29 1.41 28.88
N TRP A 134 11.13 1.57 29.52
CA TRP A 134 9.86 1.03 29.04
C TRP A 134 9.43 1.61 27.70
N ARG A 135 9.65 2.91 27.45
CA ARG A 135 9.42 3.49 26.12
C ARG A 135 10.20 2.78 25.04
N CYS A 136 11.47 2.43 25.28
CA CYS A 136 12.27 1.67 24.32
C CYS A 136 11.72 0.26 24.13
N GLN A 137 11.45 -0.46 25.22
CA GLN A 137 10.96 -1.84 25.17
C GLN A 137 9.61 -1.95 24.42
N VAL A 138 8.67 -1.07 24.75
CA VAL A 138 7.34 -1.03 24.12
C VAL A 138 7.45 -0.56 22.67
N LEU A 139 8.28 0.45 22.37
CA LEU A 139 8.53 0.85 20.98
C LEU A 139 9.03 -0.33 20.13
N VAL A 140 10.03 -1.06 20.63
CA VAL A 140 10.62 -2.21 19.95
C VAL A 140 9.57 -3.28 19.65
N ALA A 141 8.79 -3.69 20.65
CA ALA A 141 7.72 -4.66 20.44
C ALA A 141 6.67 -4.16 19.42
N VAL A 142 6.22 -2.90 19.54
CA VAL A 142 5.17 -2.34 18.68
C VAL A 142 5.63 -2.19 17.23
N TYR A 143 6.81 -1.64 16.97
CA TYR A 143 7.26 -1.46 15.58
C TYR A 143 7.59 -2.81 14.95
N ARG A 144 8.21 -3.76 15.68
CA ARG A 144 8.55 -5.08 15.14
C ARG A 144 7.33 -5.91 14.74
N ALA A 145 6.17 -5.64 15.35
CA ALA A 145 4.90 -6.26 14.96
C ALA A 145 4.40 -5.82 13.57
N ILE A 146 4.99 -4.78 12.97
CA ILE A 146 4.63 -4.31 11.63
C ILE A 146 5.27 -5.24 10.57
N PRO A 147 4.45 -5.89 9.72
CA PRO A 147 4.96 -6.75 8.65
C PRO A 147 5.73 -5.96 7.60
N TRP A 148 6.80 -6.54 7.10
CA TRP A 148 7.52 -6.00 5.94
C TRP A 148 6.93 -6.50 4.61
N LYS A 149 6.72 -5.58 3.67
CA LYS A 149 6.16 -5.90 2.35
C LYS A 149 7.04 -6.94 1.64
N TYR A 150 6.39 -7.85 0.92
CA TYR A 150 6.98 -8.96 0.16
C TYR A 150 7.55 -10.13 0.96
N ILE A 151 7.71 -10.03 2.28
CA ILE A 151 8.29 -11.11 3.10
C ILE A 151 7.39 -11.54 4.26
N GLU A 152 6.43 -10.70 4.66
CA GLU A 152 5.45 -11.02 5.69
C GLU A 152 4.02 -10.67 5.27
N TYR A 153 3.05 -11.47 5.72
CA TYR A 153 1.63 -11.19 5.53
C TYR A 153 1.17 -10.06 6.47
N ALA A 154 0.43 -9.11 5.90
CA ALA A 154 -0.30 -8.12 6.67
C ALA A 154 -1.64 -8.69 7.13
N THR A 155 -1.91 -8.62 8.44
CA THR A 155 -3.21 -8.98 9.02
C THR A 155 -4.10 -7.76 9.15
N ILE A 156 -5.41 -7.95 9.35
CA ILE A 156 -6.38 -6.87 9.58
C ILE A 156 -5.96 -6.00 10.78
N GLY A 157 -5.43 -6.64 11.84
CA GLY A 157 -4.94 -5.97 13.05
C GLY A 157 -3.74 -5.04 12.83
N THR A 158 -3.03 -5.12 11.70
CA THR A 158 -1.83 -4.29 11.47
C THR A 158 -2.13 -2.78 11.53
N LYS A 159 -3.32 -2.37 11.07
CA LYS A 159 -3.73 -0.95 11.13
C LYS A 159 -3.98 -0.47 12.56
N LEU A 160 -4.33 -1.37 13.47
CA LEU A 160 -4.55 -1.06 14.88
C LEU A 160 -3.21 -0.82 15.62
N LEU A 161 -2.08 -1.23 15.04
CA LEU A 161 -0.75 -0.95 15.61
C LEU A 161 -0.33 0.52 15.45
N LEU A 162 -0.83 1.21 14.41
CA LEU A 162 -0.34 2.52 14.00
C LEU A 162 -0.59 3.63 15.03
N PRO A 163 -1.77 3.73 15.67
CA PRO A 163 -2.01 4.72 16.72
C PRO A 163 -1.06 4.55 17.92
N HIS A 164 -0.77 3.31 18.33
CA HIS A 164 0.16 3.03 19.41
C HIS A 164 1.59 3.41 19.02
N LEU A 165 2.05 3.06 17.81
CA LEU A 165 3.36 3.49 17.31
C LEU A 165 3.47 5.02 17.26
N LYS A 166 2.41 5.69 16.77
CA LYS A 166 2.34 7.15 16.74
C LYS A 166 2.50 7.76 18.13
N HIS A 167 1.76 7.24 19.10
CA HIS A 167 1.76 7.72 20.48
C HIS A 167 3.16 7.63 21.10
N ILE A 168 3.83 6.49 20.96
CA ILE A 168 5.16 6.28 21.55
C ILE A 168 6.20 7.20 20.89
N LEU A 169 6.13 7.37 19.57
CA LEU A 169 7.08 8.20 18.80
C LEU A 169 6.93 9.70 19.05
N GLN A 170 5.81 10.18 19.60
CA GLN A 170 5.65 11.61 19.95
C GLN A 170 6.71 12.09 20.96
N SER A 171 7.23 11.19 21.79
CA SER A 171 8.27 11.49 22.77
C SER A 171 9.65 10.95 22.39
N PHE A 172 9.84 10.50 21.14
CA PHE A 172 11.04 9.78 20.69
C PHE A 172 12.37 10.47 21.02
N GLN A 173 12.45 11.79 20.82
CA GLN A 173 13.67 12.57 21.09
C GLN A 173 14.12 12.50 22.56
N SER A 174 13.22 12.20 23.50
CA SER A 174 13.56 12.11 24.93
C SER A 174 14.30 10.81 25.31
N TYR A 175 14.32 9.80 24.43
CA TYR A 175 14.91 8.50 24.72
C TYR A 175 15.65 7.88 23.51
N SER A 176 15.81 8.59 22.40
CA SER A 176 16.43 8.07 21.17
C SER A 176 17.86 7.57 21.37
N ASP A 177 18.61 8.19 22.28
CA ASP A 177 20.02 7.87 22.54
C ASP A 177 20.20 6.54 23.29
N ARG A 178 19.10 5.94 23.77
CA ARG A 178 19.12 4.61 24.41
C ARG A 178 19.00 3.47 23.42
N LEU A 179 18.56 3.73 22.19
CA LEU A 179 18.46 2.69 21.17
C LEU A 179 19.80 2.55 20.45
N SER A 180 20.22 1.31 20.22
CA SER A 180 21.39 1.04 19.39
C SER A 180 21.19 1.55 17.96
N LEU A 181 22.29 1.77 17.24
CA LEU A 181 22.25 2.20 15.83
C LEU A 181 21.49 1.19 14.97
N ASN A 182 21.63 -0.12 15.24
CA ASN A 182 20.93 -1.19 14.53
C ASN A 182 19.41 -1.13 14.75
N THR A 183 18.98 -0.98 16.01
CA THR A 183 17.55 -0.84 16.35
C THR A 183 16.94 0.41 15.73
N ARG A 184 17.70 1.51 15.71
CA ARG A 184 17.26 2.75 15.04
C ARG A 184 17.16 2.57 13.53
N ALA A 185 18.07 1.87 12.89
CA ALA A 185 17.98 1.54 11.46
C ALA A 185 16.76 0.65 11.16
N ASP A 186 16.51 -0.39 11.96
CA ASP A 186 15.33 -1.26 11.81
C ASP A 186 14.02 -0.50 12.02
N LEU A 187 13.97 0.42 13.01
CA LEU A 187 12.84 1.32 13.22
C LEU A 187 12.61 2.24 12.02
N VAL A 188 13.66 2.81 11.43
CA VAL A 188 13.55 3.65 10.23
C VAL A 188 12.93 2.85 9.08
N LEU A 189 13.48 1.68 8.77
CA LEU A 189 12.99 0.83 7.69
C LEU A 189 11.54 0.38 7.96
N THR A 190 11.23 0.04 9.20
CA THR A 190 9.87 -0.34 9.58
C THR A 190 8.89 0.82 9.51
N LEU A 191 9.31 2.06 9.78
CA LEU A 191 8.49 3.25 9.55
C LEU A 191 8.21 3.50 8.07
N ILE A 192 9.18 3.21 7.20
CA ILE A 192 8.97 3.23 5.75
C ILE A 192 7.94 2.18 5.34
N GLU A 193 8.06 0.95 5.84
CA GLU A 193 7.07 -0.11 5.61
C GLU A 193 5.69 0.28 6.16
N ALA A 194 5.62 0.84 7.37
CA ALA A 194 4.38 1.30 7.98
C ALA A 194 3.71 2.44 7.20
N SER A 195 4.47 3.21 6.41
CA SER A 195 3.90 4.24 5.54
C SER A 195 2.99 3.66 4.45
N ARG A 196 3.00 2.35 4.15
CA ARG A 196 2.10 1.75 3.15
C ARG A 196 0.62 1.80 3.55
N PHE A 197 0.32 1.80 4.85
CA PHE A 197 -1.04 1.82 5.38
C PHE A 197 -1.82 3.11 5.02
N PRO A 198 -3.16 3.05 5.00
CA PRO A 198 -4.00 4.17 4.59
C PRO A 198 -3.86 5.39 5.52
N ASP A 199 -4.38 6.53 5.05
CA ASP A 199 -4.25 7.89 5.62
C ASP A 199 -2.99 8.66 5.21
N MET A 200 -3.20 9.82 4.58
CA MET A 200 -2.12 10.72 4.18
C MET A 200 -1.45 11.42 5.36
N ALA A 201 -2.18 11.64 6.48
CA ALA A 201 -1.58 12.22 7.68
C ALA A 201 -0.61 11.22 8.33
N TRP A 202 -1.01 9.95 8.43
CA TRP A 202 -0.11 8.86 8.84
C TRP A 202 1.11 8.73 7.93
N LYS A 203 0.93 8.67 6.61
CA LYS A 203 2.04 8.57 5.64
C LYS A 203 3.10 9.66 5.85
N LYS A 204 2.66 10.92 5.96
CA LYS A 204 3.55 12.05 6.22
C LYS A 204 4.25 11.95 7.57
N PHE A 205 3.51 11.54 8.60
CA PHE A 205 4.07 11.34 9.94
C PHE A 205 5.15 10.25 9.95
N ALA A 206 4.86 9.06 9.43
CA ALA A 206 5.78 7.93 9.44
C ALA A 206 7.09 8.23 8.68
N VAL A 207 6.99 8.80 7.47
CA VAL A 207 8.17 9.21 6.68
C VAL A 207 8.94 10.36 7.35
N GLY A 208 8.22 11.30 7.97
CA GLY A 208 8.84 12.37 8.76
C GLY A 208 9.62 11.82 9.96
N GLN A 209 9.05 10.86 10.69
CA GLN A 209 9.70 10.21 11.83
C GLN A 209 10.87 9.34 11.39
N ALA A 210 10.77 8.65 10.25
CA ALA A 210 11.89 7.90 9.68
C ALA A 210 13.09 8.83 9.43
N LYS A 211 12.86 10.01 8.85
CA LYS A 211 13.91 11.03 8.64
C LYS A 211 14.50 11.59 9.93
N VAL A 212 13.68 11.77 10.98
CA VAL A 212 14.17 12.23 12.29
C VAL A 212 15.01 11.13 12.96
N THR A 213 14.54 9.89 12.89
CA THR A 213 15.19 8.71 13.49
C THR A 213 16.50 8.37 12.79
N SER A 214 16.63 8.64 11.49
CA SER A 214 17.84 8.34 10.72
C SER A 214 19.00 9.31 10.95
N ARG A 215 18.80 10.42 11.67
CA ARG A 215 19.87 11.39 11.96
C ARG A 215 21.03 10.71 12.69
N ALA A 216 22.26 10.89 12.19
CA ALA A 216 23.46 10.24 12.74
C ALA A 216 23.56 8.70 12.59
N LEU A 217 22.71 8.06 11.77
CA LEU A 217 22.92 6.64 11.43
C LEU A 217 24.02 6.42 10.40
N GLU A 218 24.28 7.41 9.53
CA GLU A 218 25.19 7.29 8.37
C GLU A 218 24.96 6.01 7.54
N ASP A 219 23.72 5.49 7.52
CA ASP A 219 23.36 4.30 6.77
C ASP A 219 22.73 4.65 5.42
N ARG A 220 23.43 4.29 4.36
CA ARG A 220 23.03 4.63 3.00
C ARG A 220 21.74 3.95 2.56
N TYR A 221 21.51 2.73 3.03
CA TYR A 221 20.31 1.98 2.65
C TYR A 221 19.05 2.68 3.18
N THR A 222 19.03 3.08 4.46
CA THR A 222 17.92 3.85 5.03
C THR A 222 17.70 5.19 4.33
N GLU A 223 18.75 5.92 3.94
CA GLU A 223 18.63 7.17 3.18
C GLU A 223 17.88 6.98 1.85
N VAL A 224 18.24 5.92 1.11
CA VAL A 224 17.58 5.56 -0.15
C VAL A 224 16.12 5.20 0.08
N CYS A 225 15.80 4.38 1.10
CA CYS A 225 14.43 4.01 1.44
C CYS A 225 13.57 5.22 1.86
N ILE A 226 14.15 6.17 2.62
CA ILE A 226 13.48 7.42 2.98
C ILE A 226 13.17 8.25 1.73
N ALA A 227 14.13 8.40 0.82
CA ALA A 227 13.94 9.15 -0.43
C ALA A 227 12.82 8.55 -1.29
N GLN A 228 12.75 7.22 -1.41
CA GLN A 228 11.66 6.53 -2.11
C GLN A 228 10.30 6.85 -1.48
N ALA A 229 10.20 6.76 -0.16
CA ALA A 229 8.95 7.00 0.56
C ALA A 229 8.51 8.46 0.47
N GLN A 230 9.45 9.40 0.56
CA GLN A 230 9.18 10.83 0.33
C GLN A 230 8.66 11.08 -1.08
N SER A 231 9.31 10.49 -2.08
CA SER A 231 8.89 10.60 -3.47
C SER A 231 7.45 10.14 -3.66
N LEU A 232 7.10 8.97 -3.12
CA LEU A 232 5.74 8.43 -3.14
C LEU A 232 4.73 9.37 -2.45
N VAL A 233 5.05 9.88 -1.25
CA VAL A 233 4.15 10.76 -0.50
C VAL A 233 3.92 12.08 -1.24
N HIS A 234 4.97 12.68 -1.80
CA HIS A 234 4.87 13.90 -2.59
C HIS A 234 4.05 13.68 -3.88
N ARG A 235 4.28 12.56 -4.60
CA ARG A 235 3.51 12.23 -5.80
C ARG A 235 2.02 12.04 -5.51
N ILE A 236 1.66 11.30 -4.44
CA ILE A 236 0.25 11.12 -4.06
C ILE A 236 -0.40 12.45 -3.63
N ALA A 237 0.37 13.35 -3.01
CA ALA A 237 -0.10 14.70 -2.68
C ALA A 237 -0.23 15.62 -3.90
N GLY A 238 0.21 15.19 -5.10
CA GLY A 238 0.19 15.99 -6.32
C GLY A 238 1.38 16.94 -6.46
N ASP A 239 2.43 16.78 -5.67
CA ASP A 239 3.66 17.60 -5.77
C ASP A 239 4.76 16.79 -6.46
N VAL A 240 4.71 16.72 -7.80
CA VAL A 240 5.64 15.90 -8.59
C VAL A 240 7.06 16.45 -8.54
N ASP A 241 7.23 17.78 -8.48
CA ASP A 241 8.55 18.39 -8.41
C ASP A 241 9.28 18.01 -7.12
N ARG A 242 8.60 18.05 -5.96
CA ARG A 242 9.18 17.54 -4.72
C ARG A 242 9.40 16.03 -4.76
N ALA A 243 8.55 15.28 -5.47
CA ALA A 243 8.73 13.85 -5.63
C ALA A 243 10.03 13.52 -6.38
N VAL A 244 10.34 14.24 -7.45
CA VAL A 244 11.58 14.11 -8.23
C VAL A 244 12.79 14.56 -7.42
N ASN A 245 12.70 15.73 -6.78
CA ASN A 245 13.80 16.26 -5.97
C ASN A 245 14.20 15.35 -4.80
N SER A 246 13.24 14.62 -4.22
CA SER A 246 13.52 13.66 -3.14
C SER A 246 14.49 12.55 -3.58
N ILE A 247 14.43 12.13 -4.86
CA ILE A 247 15.29 11.10 -5.43
C ILE A 247 16.64 11.69 -5.85
N ASN A 248 16.64 12.85 -6.51
CA ASN A 248 17.87 13.45 -7.07
C ASN A 248 18.92 13.82 -6.01
N LEU A 249 18.52 14.00 -4.76
CA LEU A 249 19.43 14.30 -3.65
C LEU A 249 20.29 13.10 -3.22
N VAL A 250 19.99 11.90 -3.72
CA VAL A 250 20.65 10.65 -3.35
C VAL A 250 21.89 10.41 -4.24
N GLN A 251 23.09 10.83 -3.79
CA GLN A 251 24.38 10.53 -4.46
C GLN A 251 24.86 9.06 -4.31
N VAL A 252 24.72 8.20 -5.32
CA VAL A 252 25.26 6.82 -5.26
C VAL A 252 26.73 6.81 -5.72
N ARG A 253 27.69 6.65 -4.80
CA ARG A 253 29.13 6.64 -5.12
C ARG A 253 29.97 5.56 -4.40
N THR A 254 29.35 4.62 -3.70
CA THR A 254 30.05 3.63 -2.84
C THR A 254 29.87 2.19 -3.32
N SER A 255 30.67 1.27 -2.74
CA SER A 255 30.52 -0.19 -2.86
C SER A 255 29.06 -0.61 -2.67
N MET A 256 28.47 -1.22 -3.69
CA MET A 256 27.05 -1.60 -3.69
C MET A 256 26.91 -3.06 -3.24
N ASP A 257 26.40 -3.27 -2.03
CA ASP A 257 25.81 -4.58 -1.70
C ASP A 257 24.51 -4.79 -2.49
N ARG A 258 24.04 -6.04 -2.55
CA ARG A 258 22.83 -6.40 -3.33
C ARG A 258 21.58 -5.69 -2.81
N ARG A 259 21.54 -5.37 -1.52
CA ARG A 259 20.43 -4.66 -0.87
C ARG A 259 20.34 -3.20 -1.32
N ILE A 260 21.46 -2.46 -1.32
CA ILE A 260 21.55 -1.09 -1.83
C ILE A 260 21.29 -1.06 -3.33
N HIS A 261 21.82 -2.01 -4.09
CA HIS A 261 21.55 -2.11 -5.53
C HIS A 261 20.07 -2.29 -5.84
N SER A 262 19.39 -3.15 -5.08
CA SER A 262 17.94 -3.30 -5.18
C SER A 262 17.19 -2.03 -4.79
N ALA A 263 17.66 -1.32 -3.77
CA ALA A 263 17.10 -0.02 -3.37
C ALA A 263 17.21 1.02 -4.51
N ILE A 264 18.30 1.01 -5.27
CA ILE A 264 18.45 1.84 -6.47
C ILE A 264 17.45 1.43 -7.56
N GLY A 265 17.21 0.13 -7.72
CA GLY A 265 16.15 -0.37 -8.60
C GLY A 265 14.76 0.13 -8.21
N PHE A 266 14.46 0.20 -6.90
CA PHE A 266 13.23 0.84 -6.43
C PHE A 266 13.20 2.36 -6.63
N LEU A 267 14.34 3.06 -6.60
CA LEU A 267 14.40 4.47 -7.00
C LEU A 267 14.03 4.62 -8.48
N ALA A 268 14.56 3.78 -9.37
CA ALA A 268 14.18 3.78 -10.79
C ALA A 268 12.67 3.54 -10.97
N VAL A 269 12.08 2.65 -10.17
CA VAL A 269 10.63 2.45 -10.12
C VAL A 269 9.88 3.72 -9.69
N GLN A 270 10.32 4.43 -8.65
CA GLN A 270 9.66 5.68 -8.22
C GLN A 270 9.83 6.80 -9.27
N SER A 271 11.02 6.96 -9.84
CA SER A 271 11.27 7.94 -10.91
C SER A 271 10.39 7.67 -12.12
N SER A 272 10.28 6.41 -12.55
CA SER A 272 9.38 5.99 -13.63
C SER A 272 7.91 6.34 -13.33
N LEU A 273 7.44 6.10 -12.10
CA LEU A 273 6.08 6.48 -11.67
C LEU A 273 5.86 8.00 -11.62
N ASN A 274 6.90 8.79 -11.34
CA ASN A 274 6.85 10.25 -11.42
C ASN A 274 6.73 10.71 -12.88
N CYS A 275 7.49 10.11 -13.80
CA CYS A 275 7.40 10.38 -15.24
C CYS A 275 6.02 10.01 -15.80
N ILE A 276 5.45 8.86 -15.42
CA ILE A 276 4.08 8.48 -15.81
C ILE A 276 3.07 9.55 -15.36
N GLN A 277 3.22 10.12 -14.16
CA GLN A 277 2.29 11.11 -13.62
C GLN A 277 2.20 12.41 -14.45
N VAL A 278 3.25 12.71 -15.23
CA VAL A 278 3.34 13.86 -16.14
C VAL A 278 3.30 13.45 -17.62
N GLU A 279 2.96 12.18 -17.88
CA GLU A 279 2.84 11.56 -19.20
C GLU A 279 4.13 11.45 -20.01
N ASP A 280 5.28 11.48 -19.34
CA ASP A 280 6.56 11.20 -19.98
C ASP A 280 6.85 9.69 -20.00
N LEU A 281 6.13 8.98 -20.86
CA LEU A 281 6.19 7.53 -20.94
C LEU A 281 7.50 7.00 -21.54
N SER A 282 8.23 7.81 -22.31
CA SER A 282 9.53 7.43 -22.88
C SER A 282 10.60 7.41 -21.81
N THR A 283 10.77 8.50 -21.07
CA THR A 283 11.72 8.54 -19.94
C THR A 283 11.36 7.51 -18.87
N ALA A 284 10.06 7.32 -18.59
CA ALA A 284 9.60 6.30 -17.65
C ALA A 284 10.05 4.88 -18.02
N GLU A 285 10.06 4.57 -19.31
CA GLU A 285 10.46 3.26 -19.83
C GLU A 285 11.98 3.07 -19.82
N GLU A 286 12.73 4.09 -20.26
CA GLU A 286 14.20 4.09 -20.27
C GLU A 286 14.77 3.89 -18.86
N LEU A 287 14.29 4.65 -17.88
CA LEU A 287 14.68 4.52 -16.47
C LEU A 287 14.54 3.09 -15.94
N LEU A 288 13.48 2.39 -16.33
CA LEU A 288 13.27 1.00 -15.93
C LEU A 288 14.17 0.04 -16.70
N LYS A 289 14.38 0.26 -18.01
CA LYS A 289 15.24 -0.58 -18.85
C LYS A 289 16.70 -0.52 -18.42
N ASP A 290 17.17 0.65 -17.99
CA ASP A 290 18.56 0.89 -17.59
C ASP A 290 18.98 0.10 -16.36
N TRP A 291 18.09 -0.10 -15.39
CA TRP A 291 18.40 -0.91 -14.23
C TRP A 291 18.50 -2.41 -14.58
N LYS A 292 19.62 -3.04 -14.25
CA LYS A 292 19.89 -4.47 -14.40
C LYS A 292 20.32 -5.05 -13.06
N PHE A 293 20.03 -6.32 -12.80
CA PHE A 293 20.56 -7.02 -11.62
C PHE A 293 22.09 -7.13 -11.70
N LEU A 294 22.76 -7.29 -10.55
CA LEU A 294 24.24 -7.25 -10.50
C LEU A 294 24.89 -8.47 -11.16
N ASP A 295 24.45 -9.67 -10.79
CA ASP A 295 25.11 -10.93 -11.13
C ASP A 295 24.18 -11.90 -11.86
N GLU A 296 24.72 -12.96 -12.46
CA GLU A 296 23.97 -13.99 -13.19
C GLU A 296 22.78 -14.58 -12.40
N HIS A 297 22.84 -14.55 -11.07
CA HIS A 297 21.78 -15.03 -10.17
C HIS A 297 21.26 -13.91 -9.28
N PRO A 298 20.10 -13.30 -9.64
CA PRO A 298 19.52 -12.22 -8.84
C PRO A 298 19.05 -12.73 -7.48
N SER A 299 19.33 -11.93 -6.45
CA SER A 299 18.82 -12.11 -5.09
C SER A 299 17.29 -12.07 -5.03
N LEU A 300 16.72 -12.48 -3.89
CA LEU A 300 15.27 -12.41 -3.68
C LEU A 300 14.75 -10.96 -3.78
N LEU A 301 15.49 -10.00 -3.22
CA LEU A 301 15.11 -8.59 -3.29
C LEU A 301 15.21 -8.03 -4.72
N GLU A 302 16.26 -8.38 -5.48
CA GLU A 302 16.34 -8.00 -6.90
C GLU A 302 15.20 -8.60 -7.72
N ARG A 303 14.71 -9.80 -7.39
CA ARG A 303 13.53 -10.41 -8.02
C ARG A 303 12.26 -9.63 -7.73
N VAL A 304 12.11 -9.05 -6.53
CA VAL A 304 11.01 -8.13 -6.23
C VAL A 304 11.10 -6.88 -7.12
N VAL A 305 12.30 -6.32 -7.30
CA VAL A 305 12.52 -5.18 -8.21
C VAL A 305 12.17 -5.58 -9.65
N MET A 306 12.61 -6.74 -10.12
CA MET A 306 12.28 -7.25 -11.46
C MET A 306 10.77 -7.41 -11.66
N PHE A 307 10.06 -7.99 -10.68
CA PHE A 307 8.60 -8.10 -10.70
C PHE A 307 7.97 -6.72 -10.91
N ARG A 308 8.36 -5.73 -10.12
CA ARG A 308 7.85 -4.36 -10.18
C ARG A 308 8.20 -3.68 -11.52
N LYS A 309 9.43 -3.84 -11.99
CA LYS A 309 9.90 -3.36 -13.30
C LYS A 309 9.02 -3.90 -14.42
N HIS A 310 8.81 -5.21 -14.47
CA HIS A 310 7.99 -5.84 -15.51
C HIS A 310 6.52 -5.43 -15.43
N ALA A 311 5.94 -5.35 -14.23
CA ALA A 311 4.56 -4.90 -14.06
C ALA A 311 4.36 -3.45 -14.56
N ILE A 312 5.29 -2.54 -14.26
CA ILE A 312 5.20 -1.14 -14.67
C ILE A 312 5.51 -0.96 -16.15
N LEU A 313 6.51 -1.67 -16.70
CA LEU A 313 6.78 -1.67 -18.15
C LEU A 313 5.57 -2.15 -18.94
N GLY A 314 4.90 -3.21 -18.48
CA GLY A 314 3.65 -3.66 -19.08
C GLY A 314 2.61 -2.55 -19.13
N ARG A 315 2.40 -1.84 -18.01
CA ARG A 315 1.47 -0.70 -17.96
C ARG A 315 1.87 0.45 -18.90
N ILE A 316 3.15 0.83 -18.93
CA ILE A 316 3.65 1.89 -19.82
C ILE A 316 3.40 1.53 -21.29
N LEU A 317 3.76 0.30 -21.68
CA LEU A 317 3.59 -0.18 -23.05
C LEU A 317 2.12 -0.23 -23.44
N ARG A 318 1.22 -0.66 -22.54
CA ARG A 318 -0.23 -0.55 -22.75
C ARG A 318 -0.64 0.90 -22.96
N PHE A 319 -0.19 1.82 -22.12
CA PHE A 319 -0.53 3.24 -22.25
C PHE A 319 -0.10 3.82 -23.60
N LYS A 320 1.03 3.35 -24.16
CA LYS A 320 1.52 3.70 -25.50
C LYS A 320 0.75 3.03 -26.65
N GLY A 321 0.08 1.91 -26.41
CA GLY A 321 -0.59 1.08 -27.43
C GLY A 321 0.20 -0.14 -27.89
N ALA A 322 1.39 -0.38 -27.32
CA ALA A 322 2.21 -1.55 -27.58
C ALA A 322 1.69 -2.78 -26.80
N PHE A 323 0.48 -3.25 -27.15
CA PHE A 323 -0.25 -4.23 -26.35
C PHE A 323 0.43 -5.61 -26.28
N GLN A 324 1.06 -6.07 -27.36
CA GLN A 324 1.74 -7.36 -27.38
C GLN A 324 2.97 -7.36 -26.45
N GLU A 325 3.81 -6.34 -26.55
CA GLU A 325 4.98 -6.16 -25.68
C GLU A 325 4.56 -5.94 -24.22
N SER A 326 3.47 -5.19 -24.00
CA SER A 326 2.83 -5.06 -22.69
C SER A 326 2.51 -6.45 -22.12
N LEU A 327 1.85 -7.32 -22.89
CA LEU A 327 1.44 -8.64 -22.44
C LEU A 327 2.66 -9.49 -22.03
N GLU A 328 3.74 -9.47 -22.82
CA GLU A 328 4.98 -10.19 -22.49
C GLU A 328 5.57 -9.75 -21.16
N HIS A 329 5.60 -8.43 -20.90
CA HIS A 329 6.10 -7.89 -19.64
C HIS A 329 5.21 -8.30 -18.45
N LEU A 330 3.89 -8.22 -18.60
CA LEU A 330 2.94 -8.63 -17.54
C LEU A 330 3.03 -10.14 -17.25
N GLN A 331 3.25 -10.96 -18.27
CA GLN A 331 3.49 -12.41 -18.12
C GLN A 331 4.80 -12.69 -17.37
N LYS A 332 5.89 -11.98 -17.69
CA LYS A 332 7.15 -12.09 -16.94
C LYS A 332 6.97 -11.75 -15.46
N ALA A 333 6.24 -10.68 -15.14
CA ALA A 333 5.91 -10.36 -13.75
C ALA A 333 5.11 -11.49 -13.07
N GLN A 334 4.13 -12.06 -13.76
CA GLN A 334 3.36 -13.19 -13.23
C GLN A 334 4.21 -14.45 -13.00
N GLN A 335 5.14 -14.76 -13.91
CA GLN A 335 6.07 -15.87 -13.77
C GLN A 335 6.98 -15.69 -12.56
N ILE A 336 7.50 -14.48 -12.33
CA ILE A 336 8.32 -14.17 -11.14
C ILE A 336 7.52 -14.42 -9.87
N ALA A 337 6.28 -13.93 -9.79
CA ALA A 337 5.42 -14.14 -8.62
C ALA A 337 5.07 -15.61 -8.38
N ALA A 338 4.90 -16.41 -9.45
CA ALA A 338 4.61 -17.84 -9.34
C ALA A 338 5.84 -18.68 -8.95
N ALA A 339 7.04 -18.29 -9.41
CA ALA A 339 8.27 -19.05 -9.21
C ALA A 339 8.88 -18.90 -7.80
N HIS A 340 8.52 -17.86 -7.05
CA HIS A 340 9.15 -17.53 -5.76
C HIS A 340 8.14 -17.51 -4.63
N GLN A 341 7.77 -18.70 -4.14
CA GLN A 341 6.77 -18.88 -3.08
C GLN A 341 7.16 -18.25 -1.74
N GLN A 342 8.44 -17.95 -1.53
CA GLN A 342 8.95 -17.24 -0.35
C GLN A 342 8.58 -15.74 -0.35
N LEU A 343 8.22 -15.19 -1.52
CA LEU A 343 7.85 -13.78 -1.69
C LEU A 343 6.33 -13.62 -1.74
N ILE A 344 5.84 -12.51 -1.19
CA ILE A 344 4.41 -12.21 -1.04
C ILE A 344 4.04 -10.99 -1.89
N PHE A 345 3.41 -11.22 -3.04
CA PHE A 345 3.02 -10.15 -3.97
C PHE A 345 1.55 -9.72 -3.83
N ASP A 346 0.89 -10.08 -2.74
CA ASP A 346 -0.57 -9.94 -2.56
C ASP A 346 -1.11 -8.52 -2.81
N GLU A 347 -0.35 -7.50 -2.43
CA GLU A 347 -0.71 -6.08 -2.64
C GLU A 347 -0.62 -5.64 -4.10
N ASP A 348 0.18 -6.31 -4.92
CA ASP A 348 0.48 -5.91 -6.30
C ASP A 348 -0.26 -6.78 -7.33
N LEU A 349 -0.64 -8.01 -6.97
CA LEU A 349 -1.31 -8.96 -7.87
C LEU A 349 -2.67 -8.47 -8.37
N CYS A 350 -3.39 -7.70 -7.55
CA CYS A 350 -4.65 -7.06 -7.95
C CYS A 350 -4.43 -6.12 -9.15
N ASP A 351 -3.44 -5.23 -9.03
CA ASP A 351 -3.09 -4.25 -10.05
C ASP A 351 -2.55 -4.95 -11.31
N LEU A 352 -1.68 -5.96 -11.13
CA LEU A 352 -1.15 -6.77 -12.23
C LEU A 352 -2.26 -7.49 -13.00
N ALA A 353 -3.23 -8.09 -12.30
CA ALA A 353 -4.36 -8.77 -12.94
C ALA A 353 -5.26 -7.79 -13.71
N CYS A 354 -5.50 -6.60 -13.17
CA CYS A 354 -6.25 -5.55 -13.86
C CYS A 354 -5.51 -5.06 -15.12
N ASP A 355 -4.20 -4.77 -15.02
CA ASP A 355 -3.42 -4.33 -16.18
C ASP A 355 -3.36 -5.44 -17.26
N HIS A 356 -3.22 -6.70 -16.85
CA HIS A 356 -3.25 -7.85 -17.78
C HIS A 356 -4.60 -7.99 -18.47
N ALA A 357 -5.71 -7.87 -17.74
CA ALA A 357 -7.04 -7.92 -18.31
C ALA A 357 -7.33 -6.72 -19.24
N ASP A 358 -6.87 -5.53 -18.87
CA ASP A 358 -7.00 -4.33 -19.71
C ASP A 358 -6.21 -4.49 -21.02
N THR A 359 -4.98 -5.03 -20.97
CA THR A 359 -4.21 -5.34 -22.18
C THR A 359 -4.91 -6.38 -23.06
N LEU A 360 -5.39 -7.50 -22.47
CA LEU A 360 -6.13 -8.52 -23.20
C LEU A 360 -7.42 -7.98 -23.81
N ARG A 361 -8.10 -7.06 -23.10
CA ARG A 361 -9.27 -6.38 -23.62
C ARG A 361 -8.95 -5.56 -24.87
N GLU A 362 -7.80 -4.88 -24.90
CA GLU A 362 -7.36 -4.12 -26.08
C GLU A 362 -6.93 -5.04 -27.25
N LEU A 363 -6.44 -6.25 -26.96
CA LEU A 363 -6.10 -7.29 -27.94
C LEU A 363 -7.29 -8.12 -28.45
N ASP A 364 -8.54 -7.70 -28.18
CA ASP A 364 -9.75 -8.46 -28.54
C ASP A 364 -9.83 -9.87 -27.92
N GLU A 365 -9.24 -10.05 -26.74
CA GLU A 365 -9.33 -11.28 -25.94
C GLU A 365 -10.13 -11.11 -24.63
N PRO A 366 -11.40 -10.67 -24.66
CA PRO A 366 -12.17 -10.38 -23.46
C PRO A 366 -12.52 -11.65 -22.64
N VAL A 367 -12.47 -12.85 -23.25
CA VAL A 367 -12.67 -14.13 -22.55
C VAL A 367 -11.44 -14.49 -21.70
N SER A 368 -10.23 -14.36 -22.27
CA SER A 368 -8.97 -14.51 -21.53
C SER A 368 -8.87 -13.51 -20.37
N ALA A 369 -9.31 -12.26 -20.62
CA ALA A 369 -9.37 -11.21 -19.60
C ALA A 369 -10.28 -11.60 -18.41
N GLU A 370 -11.49 -12.10 -18.69
CA GLU A 370 -12.42 -12.59 -17.65
C GLU A 370 -11.80 -13.73 -16.84
N GLN A 371 -11.24 -14.75 -17.50
CA GLN A 371 -10.64 -15.89 -16.83
C GLN A 371 -9.56 -15.44 -15.84
N ARG A 372 -8.70 -14.51 -16.26
CA ARG A 372 -7.63 -13.96 -15.43
C ARG A 372 -8.17 -13.28 -14.17
N LEU A 373 -9.19 -12.43 -14.32
CA LEU A 373 -9.78 -11.67 -13.21
C LEU A 373 -10.52 -12.58 -12.21
N ARG A 374 -11.19 -13.64 -12.70
CA ARG A 374 -11.86 -14.62 -11.84
C ARG A 374 -10.86 -15.46 -11.04
N VAL A 375 -9.71 -15.82 -11.63
CA VAL A 375 -8.62 -16.51 -10.91
C VAL A 375 -8.12 -15.65 -9.74
N GLU A 376 -7.83 -14.37 -9.99
CA GLU A 376 -7.36 -13.46 -8.94
C GLU A 376 -8.44 -13.20 -7.88
N THR A 377 -9.70 -13.05 -8.27
CA THR A 377 -10.83 -12.90 -7.33
C THR A 377 -10.96 -14.11 -6.40
N THR A 378 -10.77 -15.32 -6.94
CA THR A 378 -10.80 -16.56 -6.17
C THR A 378 -9.63 -16.63 -5.20
N ARG A 379 -8.42 -16.23 -5.63
CA ARG A 379 -7.24 -16.14 -4.78
C ARG A 379 -7.44 -15.16 -3.62
N GLN A 380 -7.91 -13.94 -3.90
CA GLN A 380 -8.20 -12.94 -2.86
C GLN A 380 -9.25 -13.41 -1.86
N ARG A 381 -10.26 -14.16 -2.31
CA ARG A 381 -11.26 -14.76 -1.41
C ARG A 381 -10.62 -15.77 -0.45
N LYS A 382 -9.73 -16.63 -0.95
CA LYS A 382 -9.00 -17.61 -0.13
C LYS A 382 -8.08 -16.93 0.89
N ASN A 383 -7.43 -15.84 0.49
CA ASN A 383 -6.46 -15.11 1.33
C ASN A 383 -7.12 -13.99 2.17
N GLN A 384 -8.46 -13.90 2.20
CA GLN A 384 -9.19 -12.87 2.95
C GLN A 384 -8.73 -11.44 2.64
N ILE A 385 -8.43 -11.15 1.38
CA ILE A 385 -8.01 -9.82 0.93
C ILE A 385 -9.27 -8.99 0.60
N PHE A 386 -9.44 -7.87 1.31
CA PHE A 386 -10.63 -7.01 1.24
C PHE A 386 -10.36 -5.72 0.46
N ASN A 387 -10.28 -5.81 -0.87
CA ASN A 387 -10.55 -4.71 -1.80
C ASN A 387 -10.77 -5.26 -3.22
N LYS A 388 -12.04 -5.48 -3.59
CA LYS A 388 -12.41 -6.18 -4.84
C LYS A 388 -12.97 -5.27 -5.92
N SER A 389 -13.29 -4.02 -5.57
CA SER A 389 -13.98 -3.09 -6.46
C SER A 389 -13.23 -2.89 -7.78
N ARG A 390 -11.91 -2.68 -7.73
CA ARG A 390 -11.08 -2.55 -8.94
C ARG A 390 -11.14 -3.79 -9.85
N LEU A 391 -11.00 -4.99 -9.30
CA LEU A 391 -11.06 -6.24 -10.07
C LEU A 391 -12.44 -6.48 -10.68
N GLU A 392 -13.51 -6.21 -9.92
CA GLU A 392 -14.89 -6.37 -10.40
C GLU A 392 -15.23 -5.37 -11.51
N LEU A 393 -14.74 -4.13 -11.43
CA LEU A 393 -14.90 -3.16 -12.51
C LEU A 393 -14.07 -3.52 -13.76
N ALA A 394 -12.91 -4.15 -13.58
CA ALA A 394 -12.18 -4.73 -14.70
C ALA A 394 -12.93 -5.92 -15.31
N LEU A 395 -13.59 -6.73 -14.49
CA LEU A 395 -14.40 -7.86 -14.94
C LEU A 395 -15.65 -7.38 -15.68
N ALA A 396 -16.31 -6.34 -15.19
CA ALA A 396 -17.45 -5.72 -15.85
C ALA A 396 -17.07 -5.21 -17.25
N GLU A 397 -15.89 -4.61 -17.41
CA GLU A 397 -15.38 -4.18 -18.72
C GLU A 397 -15.09 -5.38 -19.66
N ALA A 398 -14.50 -6.46 -19.15
CA ALA A 398 -14.29 -7.68 -19.93
C ALA A 398 -15.64 -8.29 -20.39
N LEU A 399 -16.63 -8.37 -19.49
CA LEU A 399 -17.98 -8.86 -19.79
C LEU A 399 -18.71 -7.96 -20.79
N PHE A 400 -18.57 -6.64 -20.67
CA PHE A 400 -19.05 -5.69 -21.67
C PHE A 400 -18.43 -5.98 -23.04
N GLY A 401 -17.12 -6.24 -23.11
CA GLY A 401 -16.43 -6.63 -24.33
C GLY A 401 -16.95 -7.92 -24.98
N GLN A 402 -17.56 -8.81 -24.21
CA GLN A 402 -18.23 -10.03 -24.71
C GLN A 402 -19.70 -9.81 -25.08
N GLY A 403 -20.24 -8.60 -24.94
CA GLY A 403 -21.67 -8.31 -25.13
C GLY A 403 -22.57 -8.77 -23.97
N ARG A 404 -22.00 -9.24 -22.85
CA ARG A 404 -22.73 -9.71 -21.67
C ARG A 404 -23.15 -8.53 -20.77
N PHE A 405 -23.93 -7.61 -21.34
CA PHE A 405 -24.26 -6.32 -20.73
C PHE A 405 -25.01 -6.42 -19.41
N LYS A 406 -25.87 -7.43 -19.24
CA LYS A 406 -26.64 -7.62 -18.01
C LYS A 406 -25.72 -7.93 -16.82
N GLU A 407 -24.83 -8.89 -16.98
CA GLU A 407 -23.88 -9.28 -15.92
C GLU A 407 -22.88 -8.16 -15.61
N ALA A 408 -22.43 -7.44 -16.64
CA ALA A 408 -21.57 -6.27 -16.44
C ALA A 408 -22.27 -5.17 -15.63
N GLU A 409 -23.54 -4.89 -15.91
CA GLU A 409 -24.34 -3.91 -15.17
C GLU A 409 -24.55 -4.31 -13.71
N GLU A 410 -24.89 -5.59 -13.46
CA GLU A 410 -25.08 -6.12 -12.10
C GLU A 410 -23.83 -5.95 -11.23
N LEU A 411 -22.63 -6.22 -11.80
CA LEU A 411 -21.36 -5.98 -11.11
C LEU A 411 -21.13 -4.50 -10.81
N CYS A 412 -21.36 -3.62 -11.79
CA CYS A 412 -21.20 -2.18 -11.61
C CYS A 412 -22.13 -1.65 -10.50
N LEU A 413 -23.40 -2.06 -10.49
CA LEU A 413 -24.36 -1.66 -9.45
C LEU A 413 -23.94 -2.14 -8.05
N ALA A 414 -23.43 -3.38 -7.96
CA ALA A 414 -22.92 -3.94 -6.71
C ALA A 414 -21.65 -3.22 -6.20
N VAL A 415 -20.82 -2.66 -7.09
CA VAL A 415 -19.69 -1.82 -6.72
C VAL A 415 -20.15 -0.41 -6.34
N GLN A 416 -21.11 0.16 -7.06
CA GLN A 416 -21.66 1.50 -6.82
C GLN A 416 -22.28 1.65 -5.44
N SER A 417 -22.90 0.60 -4.90
CA SER A 417 -23.50 0.62 -3.56
C SER A 417 -22.47 0.65 -2.42
N ARG A 418 -21.17 0.48 -2.71
CA ARG A 418 -20.10 0.47 -1.70
C ARG A 418 -19.66 1.87 -1.35
N LYS A 419 -19.40 2.10 -0.06
CA LYS A 419 -18.79 3.35 0.43
C LYS A 419 -17.29 3.34 0.18
N GLY A 420 -16.71 4.53 -0.02
CA GLY A 420 -15.25 4.71 -0.02
C GLY A 420 -14.52 4.32 -1.31
N LEU A 421 -15.20 4.26 -2.46
CA LEU A 421 -14.56 4.01 -3.75
C LEU A 421 -13.42 5.00 -4.04
N LEU A 422 -12.30 4.48 -4.51
CA LEU A 422 -11.15 5.27 -4.94
C LEU A 422 -11.47 6.05 -6.22
N ARG A 423 -10.74 7.14 -6.47
CA ARG A 423 -10.97 8.02 -7.65
C ARG A 423 -11.00 7.24 -8.96
N PHE A 424 -10.05 6.31 -9.14
CA PHE A 424 -9.96 5.50 -10.36
C PHE A 424 -11.12 4.51 -10.50
N GLU A 425 -11.58 3.93 -9.39
CA GLU A 425 -12.73 3.02 -9.36
C GLU A 425 -14.02 3.77 -9.73
N LYS A 426 -14.20 4.99 -9.21
CA LYS A 426 -15.33 5.86 -9.59
C LYS A 426 -15.32 6.16 -11.08
N LEU A 427 -14.20 6.63 -11.62
CA LEU A 427 -14.07 6.93 -13.05
C LEU A 427 -14.42 5.70 -13.91
N ARG A 428 -13.81 4.55 -13.59
CA ARG A 428 -14.04 3.30 -14.34
C ARG A 428 -15.49 2.84 -14.26
N LEU A 429 -16.12 2.91 -13.08
CA LEU A 429 -17.54 2.63 -12.90
C LEU A 429 -18.41 3.51 -13.79
N GLN A 430 -18.18 4.83 -13.78
CA GLN A 430 -18.97 5.76 -14.58
C GLN A 430 -18.84 5.45 -16.08
N ILE A 431 -17.62 5.24 -16.58
CA ILE A 431 -17.35 4.91 -17.98
C ILE A 431 -18.02 3.60 -18.38
N THR A 432 -17.84 2.52 -17.62
CA THR A 432 -18.39 1.21 -17.97
C THR A 432 -19.93 1.24 -17.93
N MET A 433 -20.55 1.88 -16.94
CA MET A 433 -22.01 2.06 -16.90
C MET A 433 -22.53 2.89 -18.07
N ALA A 434 -21.82 3.99 -18.41
CA ALA A 434 -22.20 4.83 -19.53
C ALA A 434 -22.18 4.05 -20.85
N LYS A 435 -21.14 3.24 -21.09
CA LYS A 435 -21.04 2.36 -22.27
C LYS A 435 -22.18 1.35 -22.33
N ILE A 436 -22.47 0.66 -21.22
CA ILE A 436 -23.56 -0.34 -21.14
C ILE A 436 -24.90 0.30 -21.53
N LEU A 437 -25.25 1.42 -20.91
CA LEU A 437 -26.53 2.10 -21.14
C LEU A 437 -26.61 2.69 -22.54
N HIS A 438 -25.49 3.23 -23.03
CA HIS A 438 -25.41 3.74 -24.40
C HIS A 438 -25.60 2.62 -25.43
N SER A 439 -25.00 1.44 -25.22
CA SER A 439 -25.24 0.25 -26.06
C SER A 439 -26.68 -0.26 -26.01
N LYS A 440 -27.40 -0.02 -24.90
CA LYS A 440 -28.84 -0.35 -24.74
C LYS A 440 -29.79 0.74 -25.27
N SER A 441 -29.26 1.80 -25.90
CA SER A 441 -30.03 2.97 -26.37
C SER A 441 -30.72 3.77 -25.25
N ASP A 442 -30.32 3.60 -23.99
CA ASP A 442 -30.77 4.41 -22.85
C ASP A 442 -29.91 5.69 -22.75
N LYS A 443 -30.15 6.61 -23.70
CA LYS A 443 -29.28 7.78 -23.94
C LYS A 443 -29.30 8.79 -22.79
N GLU A 444 -30.43 8.96 -22.11
CA GLU A 444 -30.55 9.89 -20.99
C GLU A 444 -29.70 9.44 -19.80
N ARG A 445 -29.82 8.17 -19.39
CA ARG A 445 -28.99 7.64 -18.30
C ARG A 445 -27.54 7.53 -18.73
N ALA A 446 -27.25 7.15 -19.98
CA ALA A 446 -25.89 7.15 -20.51
C ALA A 446 -25.25 8.55 -20.43
N PHE A 447 -25.96 9.60 -20.80
CA PHE A 447 -25.49 10.99 -20.69
C PHE A 447 -25.13 11.37 -19.25
N SER A 448 -25.97 10.99 -18.27
CA SER A 448 -25.67 11.22 -16.85
C SER A 448 -24.37 10.54 -16.42
N TYR A 449 -24.17 9.26 -16.76
CA TYR A 449 -22.95 8.54 -16.44
C TYR A 449 -21.71 9.09 -17.18
N TRP A 450 -21.82 9.50 -18.44
CA TRP A 450 -20.71 10.17 -19.14
C TRP A 450 -20.36 11.53 -18.53
N SER A 451 -21.36 12.29 -18.09
CA SER A 451 -21.16 13.58 -17.41
C SER A 451 -20.43 13.39 -16.08
N ASN A 452 -20.84 12.39 -15.29
CA ASN A 452 -20.14 12.02 -14.07
C ASN A 452 -18.71 11.52 -14.35
N ALA A 453 -18.50 10.78 -15.43
CA ALA A 453 -17.15 10.38 -15.86
C ALA A 453 -16.28 11.60 -16.18
N MET A 454 -16.85 12.64 -16.79
CA MET A 454 -16.18 13.91 -17.06
C MET A 454 -15.79 14.67 -15.78
N GLU A 455 -16.65 14.65 -14.76
CA GLU A 455 -16.32 15.21 -13.44
C GLU A 455 -15.20 14.41 -12.74
N GLU A 456 -15.21 13.09 -12.84
CA GLU A 456 -14.17 12.25 -12.24
C GLU A 456 -12.83 12.37 -12.97
N ILE A 457 -12.82 12.41 -14.31
CA ILE A 457 -11.56 12.51 -15.09
C ILE A 457 -10.85 13.85 -14.87
N ALA A 458 -11.59 14.94 -14.62
CA ALA A 458 -11.02 16.25 -14.27
C ALA A 458 -10.17 16.24 -12.99
N LYS A 459 -10.26 15.18 -12.17
CA LYS A 459 -9.46 15.00 -10.94
C LYS A 459 -8.11 14.33 -11.20
N PHE A 460 -7.83 13.91 -12.44
CA PHE A 460 -6.58 13.28 -12.86
C PHE A 460 -5.71 14.26 -13.64
N ARG A 461 -4.40 14.03 -13.60
CA ARG A 461 -3.42 14.78 -14.40
C ARG A 461 -3.05 14.09 -15.72
N LEU A 462 -3.51 12.86 -15.90
CA LEU A 462 -3.33 12.04 -17.11
C LEU A 462 -4.39 12.44 -18.14
N THR A 463 -4.26 13.63 -18.70
CA THR A 463 -5.25 14.23 -19.59
C THR A 463 -4.62 14.86 -20.82
N ASN A 464 -3.64 14.23 -21.47
CA ASN A 464 -3.26 14.57 -22.86
C ASN A 464 -4.46 14.66 -23.83
N GLY A 465 -5.65 14.32 -23.36
CA GLY A 465 -6.92 14.60 -23.97
C GLY A 465 -7.54 13.32 -24.47
N HIS A 466 -6.79 12.24 -24.71
CA HIS A 466 -7.32 11.10 -25.44
C HIS A 466 -8.58 10.48 -24.80
N THR A 467 -8.49 10.07 -23.53
CA THR A 467 -9.65 9.56 -22.78
C THR A 467 -10.74 10.60 -22.61
N THR A 468 -10.37 11.85 -22.30
CA THR A 468 -11.30 12.97 -22.14
C THR A 468 -12.10 13.24 -23.42
N ARG A 469 -11.44 13.20 -24.58
CA ARG A 469 -12.04 13.37 -25.91
C ARG A 469 -13.02 12.25 -26.20
N ILE A 470 -12.68 10.99 -25.91
CA ILE A 470 -13.63 9.88 -26.08
C ILE A 470 -14.88 10.09 -25.22
N ILE A 471 -14.74 10.57 -23.98
CA ILE A 471 -15.88 10.92 -23.11
C ILE A 471 -16.71 12.03 -23.74
N ILE A 472 -16.09 13.14 -24.19
CA ILE A 472 -16.78 14.27 -24.83
C ILE A 472 -17.52 13.84 -26.10
N LEU A 473 -16.87 13.05 -26.97
CA LEU A 473 -17.49 12.52 -28.18
C LEU A 473 -18.66 11.60 -27.84
N SER A 474 -18.55 10.81 -26.77
CA SER A 474 -19.64 9.96 -26.28
C SER A 474 -20.82 10.79 -25.76
N ILE A 475 -20.55 11.90 -25.05
CA ILE A 475 -21.58 12.87 -24.64
C ILE A 475 -22.26 13.46 -25.88
N ARG A 476 -21.48 13.93 -26.86
CA ARG A 476 -21.98 14.51 -28.11
C ARG A 476 -22.89 13.54 -28.87
N ASP A 477 -22.52 12.27 -28.93
CA ASP A 477 -23.31 11.19 -29.55
C ASP A 477 -24.65 11.02 -28.82
N THR A 478 -24.65 10.98 -27.47
CA THR A 478 -25.91 10.89 -26.69
C THR A 478 -26.81 12.13 -26.85
N LEU A 479 -26.23 13.33 -27.03
CA LEU A 479 -26.98 14.58 -27.16
C LEU A 479 -27.58 14.82 -28.55
N SER A 480 -27.06 14.16 -29.58
CA SER A 480 -27.49 14.38 -30.97
C SER A 480 -28.97 14.05 -31.20
N ASP A 481 -29.55 13.19 -30.36
CA ASP A 481 -30.96 12.80 -30.41
C ASP A 481 -31.84 13.48 -29.35
N VAL A 482 -31.23 14.13 -28.36
CA VAL A 482 -31.95 14.80 -27.24
C VAL A 482 -32.23 16.29 -27.56
N GLY A 483 -31.81 16.78 -28.73
CA GLY A 483 -32.12 18.13 -29.21
C GLY A 483 -31.37 19.27 -28.50
N GLN A 484 -30.37 18.96 -27.66
CA GLN A 484 -29.62 19.96 -26.88
C GLN A 484 -28.45 20.58 -27.66
N LYS A 485 -28.79 21.40 -28.67
CA LYS A 485 -27.83 22.00 -29.62
C LYS A 485 -26.68 22.77 -28.97
N ARG A 486 -26.94 23.56 -27.92
CA ARG A 486 -25.90 24.38 -27.24
C ARG A 486 -24.84 23.52 -26.54
N LEU A 487 -25.24 22.46 -25.86
CA LEU A 487 -24.31 21.56 -25.15
C LEU A 487 -23.48 20.74 -26.13
N ARG A 488 -24.07 20.41 -27.28
CA ARG A 488 -23.36 19.78 -28.41
C ARG A 488 -22.27 20.70 -28.97
N GLU A 489 -22.57 21.98 -29.18
CA GLU A 489 -21.61 22.98 -29.67
C GLU A 489 -20.47 23.20 -28.67
N ALA A 490 -20.78 23.34 -27.37
CA ALA A 490 -19.77 23.47 -26.31
C ALA A 490 -18.86 22.23 -26.22
N SER A 491 -19.42 21.03 -26.39
CA SER A 491 -18.65 19.77 -26.41
C SER A 491 -17.67 19.73 -27.59
N LEU A 492 -18.08 20.24 -28.76
CA LEU A 492 -17.22 20.31 -29.94
C LEU A 492 -16.05 21.28 -29.74
N GLU A 493 -16.31 22.46 -29.16
CA GLU A 493 -15.28 23.45 -28.85
C GLU A 493 -14.24 22.86 -27.87
N GLN A 494 -14.70 22.14 -26.84
CA GLN A 494 -13.82 21.51 -25.88
C GLN A 494 -12.95 20.40 -26.51
N ASP A 495 -13.50 19.60 -27.44
CA ASP A 495 -12.73 18.58 -28.17
C ASP A 495 -11.62 19.21 -29.03
N LEU A 496 -11.92 20.31 -29.72
CA LEU A 496 -10.94 21.04 -30.55
C LEU A 496 -9.79 21.62 -29.71
N VAL A 497 -10.10 22.15 -28.53
CA VAL A 497 -9.07 22.66 -27.59
C VAL A 497 -8.18 21.52 -27.10
N LEU A 498 -8.76 20.38 -26.73
CA LEU A 498 -8.00 19.21 -26.30
C LEU A 498 -7.15 18.63 -27.42
N TYR A 499 -7.66 18.62 -28.66
CA TYR A 499 -6.89 18.22 -29.83
C TYR A 499 -5.65 19.10 -30.03
N ALA A 500 -5.82 20.43 -29.96
CA ALA A 500 -4.73 21.38 -30.16
C ALA A 500 -3.67 21.35 -29.04
N THR A 501 -4.04 20.88 -27.84
CA THR A 501 -3.16 20.86 -26.66
C THR A 501 -2.61 19.48 -26.32
N ALA A 502 -2.95 18.45 -27.10
CA ALA A 502 -2.49 17.09 -26.90
C ALA A 502 -0.97 16.99 -27.06
N LYS A 503 -0.30 16.45 -26.04
CA LYS A 503 1.15 16.20 -26.10
C LYS A 503 1.45 14.99 -27.00
N PRO A 504 2.37 15.13 -27.99
CA PRO A 504 2.90 13.98 -28.73
C PRO A 504 3.51 12.96 -27.76
N GLY A 505 3.19 11.67 -27.93
CA GLY A 505 3.72 10.59 -27.09
C GLY A 505 3.09 10.46 -25.70
N GLY A 506 2.03 11.22 -25.39
CA GLY A 506 1.31 11.12 -24.12
C GLY A 506 0.52 9.80 -23.94
N THR A 507 -0.18 9.67 -22.82
CA THR A 507 -0.92 8.47 -22.43
C THR A 507 -2.17 8.23 -23.28
N LYS A 508 -2.21 7.18 -24.12
CA LYS A 508 -3.36 6.90 -24.99
C LYS A 508 -4.36 5.94 -24.35
N TYR A 509 -3.91 4.75 -23.93
CA TYR A 509 -4.80 3.64 -23.54
C TYR A 509 -4.74 3.32 -22.04
N TRP A 510 -4.92 4.32 -21.16
CA TRP A 510 -4.89 4.07 -19.71
C TRP A 510 -6.19 3.55 -19.11
N ILE A 511 -7.34 3.80 -19.76
CA ILE A 511 -8.63 3.17 -19.46
C ILE A 511 -8.86 2.00 -20.44
N GLY A 512 -8.83 0.77 -19.94
CA GLY A 512 -9.05 -0.42 -20.76
C GLY A 512 -10.45 -0.46 -21.39
N GLY A 513 -10.52 -0.88 -22.66
CA GLY A 513 -11.72 -1.03 -23.46
C GLY A 513 -12.32 0.28 -23.98
N LEU A 514 -11.67 1.42 -23.75
CA LEU A 514 -12.14 2.72 -24.24
C LEU A 514 -11.73 2.97 -25.69
N GLY A 515 -10.57 2.46 -26.13
CA GLY A 515 -10.17 2.49 -27.54
C GLY A 515 -11.14 1.69 -28.42
N HIS A 516 -11.51 0.51 -27.95
CA HIS A 516 -12.58 -0.30 -28.58
C HIS A 516 -13.91 0.41 -28.67
N TRP A 517 -14.30 1.12 -27.62
CA TRP A 517 -15.52 1.92 -27.62
C TRP A 517 -15.48 3.02 -28.69
N ALA A 518 -14.36 3.73 -28.80
CA ALA A 518 -14.19 4.77 -29.81
C ALA A 518 -14.31 4.21 -31.24
N ARG A 519 -13.71 3.03 -31.50
CA ARG A 519 -13.86 2.33 -32.79
C ARG A 519 -15.31 1.91 -33.05
N LEU A 520 -15.97 1.31 -32.06
CA LEU A 520 -17.37 0.87 -32.17
C LEU A 520 -18.31 2.03 -32.53
N LYS A 521 -18.02 3.23 -32.01
CA LYS A 521 -18.80 4.45 -32.25
C LYS A 521 -18.37 5.25 -33.48
N GLY A 522 -17.33 4.81 -34.20
CA GLY A 522 -16.84 5.53 -35.38
C GLY A 522 -16.23 6.89 -35.05
N PHE A 523 -15.59 7.05 -33.89
CA PHE A 523 -14.88 8.28 -33.50
C PHE A 523 -13.52 8.36 -34.23
N SER A 524 -13.54 8.34 -35.56
CA SER A 524 -12.38 8.29 -36.45
C SER A 524 -11.43 9.49 -36.33
N GLU A 525 -11.91 10.62 -35.79
CA GLU A 525 -11.11 11.82 -35.48
C GLU A 525 -10.04 11.59 -34.37
N ILE A 526 -10.11 10.43 -33.70
CA ILE A 526 -9.12 10.01 -32.71
C ILE A 526 -8.07 9.06 -33.32
N ALA A 527 -8.43 8.31 -34.37
CA ALA A 527 -7.55 7.36 -35.06
C ALA A 527 -6.48 8.05 -35.94
N LEU A 528 -6.75 9.26 -36.43
CA LEU A 528 -5.79 10.05 -37.23
C LEU A 528 -4.59 10.60 -36.40
N LEU A 529 -4.53 10.32 -35.10
CA LEU A 529 -3.40 10.61 -34.19
C LEU A 529 -2.60 9.34 -33.85
N GLU A 530 -2.89 8.22 -34.52
CA GLU A 530 -2.20 6.93 -34.33
C GLU A 530 -0.96 6.79 -35.24
N ASP A 531 -0.82 7.62 -36.28
CA ASP A 531 0.34 7.68 -37.19
C ASP A 531 1.42 8.70 -36.79
#